data_AF-A0A4Y8LKU7-F1
#
_entry.id   AF-A0A4Y8LKU7-F1
#
_cell.length_a   1.000
_cell.length_b   1.000
_cell.length_c   1.000
_cell.angle_alpha   90.00
_cell.angle_beta   90.00
_cell.angle_gamma   90.00
#
_symmetry.space_group_name_H-M   'P 1'
#
loop_
_entity.id
_entity.type
_entity.pdbx_description
1 polymer ?
#
loop_
_entity_poly.entity_id
_entity_poly.type
_entity_poly.pdbx_seq_one_letter_code
_entity_poly.pdbx_strand_id
1 'polypeptide(L)'
;MTKKQVKKKGWLIGAVALVVVAGAAVPLFAANDTGAVKTEEVTEETITTYNSFTGTLTPDSRTLVSAERSDLFNIIVEEGQVVSEGDVLAEGEQGNIISPASGTVSGVKAESGQLMQGTPLMEIVDYTDLEASIQIDESDIGYVTEGGSVLIRISSMDEEVNGEISSIANEAVTNGSPSARAYFTAKVEIDETDNMRAGMTLEALTVREEVTDVPTLSLDGIEYDDQDQPFVWIENGEEGLTKRYIKLGITDGLRVQITEGLVSGDQIVIEENNADGGFAPPMMGGGGQ
;
A
#
# COMPACT_ATOMS: atom_id res chain seq x y z
N MET A 1 -37.73 -52.89 -14.78
CA MET A 1 -38.07 -52.12 -13.57
C MET A 1 -38.29 -50.65 -13.97
N THR A 2 -39.16 -50.36 -14.93
CA THR A 2 -40.63 -50.09 -14.84
C THR A 2 -41.01 -48.85 -14.02
N LYS A 3 -41.11 -47.71 -14.72
CA LYS A 3 -41.90 -46.52 -14.38
C LYS A 3 -43.39 -46.87 -14.32
N LYS A 4 -44.14 -46.31 -13.36
CA LYS A 4 -45.54 -45.92 -13.62
C LYS A 4 -46.06 -44.90 -12.59
N GLN A 5 -46.31 -43.69 -13.11
CA GLN A 5 -47.29 -42.73 -12.60
C GLN A 5 -48.71 -43.27 -12.82
N VAL A 6 -49.65 -43.00 -11.90
CA VAL A 6 -51.01 -42.47 -12.21
C VAL A 6 -51.55 -41.68 -11.01
N LYS A 7 -52.31 -40.63 -11.34
CA LYS A 7 -52.91 -39.56 -10.52
C LYS A 7 -54.44 -39.74 -10.33
N LYS A 8 -54.97 -39.13 -9.26
CA LYS A 8 -56.25 -38.38 -9.07
C LYS A 8 -57.61 -39.08 -8.83
N LYS A 9 -58.29 -38.63 -7.76
CA LYS A 9 -59.60 -37.89 -7.63
C LYS A 9 -60.22 -38.21 -6.25
N GLY A 10 -60.93 -37.36 -5.49
CA GLY A 10 -61.38 -35.95 -5.53
C GLY A 10 -62.38 -35.67 -4.37
N TRP A 11 -62.70 -34.37 -4.10
CA TRP A 11 -63.88 -33.78 -3.37
C TRP A 11 -64.06 -34.12 -1.86
N LEU A 12 -64.51 -33.31 -0.88
CA LEU A 12 -65.45 -32.19 -0.72
C LEU A 12 -65.21 -31.43 0.62
N ILE A 13 -65.37 -30.11 0.57
CA ILE A 13 -65.93 -29.10 1.52
C ILE A 13 -66.38 -29.54 2.94
N GLY A 14 -65.97 -28.76 3.95
CA GLY A 14 -66.60 -28.77 5.29
C GLY A 14 -66.17 -27.61 6.22
N ALA A 15 -66.94 -26.51 6.13
CA ALA A 15 -67.33 -25.56 7.19
C ALA A 15 -66.31 -24.85 8.12
N VAL A 16 -66.25 -23.53 7.88
CA VAL A 16 -65.91 -22.39 8.73
C VAL A 16 -66.35 -22.51 10.20
N ALA A 17 -65.42 -22.23 11.13
CA ALA A 17 -65.72 -21.79 12.48
C ALA A 17 -64.96 -20.48 12.76
N LEU A 18 -65.74 -19.45 13.06
CA LEU A 18 -65.39 -18.05 13.24
C LEU A 18 -64.99 -17.86 14.72
N VAL A 19 -63.74 -17.49 14.99
CA VAL A 19 -63.32 -17.06 16.35
C VAL A 19 -62.70 -15.67 16.25
N VAL A 20 -63.37 -14.78 16.96
CA VAL A 20 -63.09 -13.37 17.22
C VAL A 20 -61.68 -13.19 17.78
N VAL A 21 -60.83 -12.44 17.09
CA VAL A 21 -59.63 -11.85 17.70
C VAL A 21 -59.98 -10.42 18.08
N ALA A 22 -60.08 -10.20 19.39
CA ALA A 22 -60.19 -8.88 19.98
C ALA A 22 -58.97 -8.04 19.58
N GLY A 23 -59.21 -6.94 18.87
CA GLY A 23 -58.20 -5.92 18.60
C GLY A 23 -57.83 -5.23 19.91
N ALA A 24 -56.71 -5.63 20.50
CA ALA A 24 -56.00 -4.78 21.45
C ALA A 24 -55.39 -3.62 20.66
N ALA A 25 -55.86 -2.41 20.94
CA ALA A 25 -55.29 -1.18 20.44
C ALA A 25 -53.81 -1.12 20.85
N VAL A 26 -52.90 -1.25 19.89
CA VAL A 26 -51.51 -0.87 20.08
C VAL A 26 -51.50 0.65 20.10
N PRO A 27 -51.10 1.31 21.20
CA PRO A 27 -50.89 2.75 21.15
C PRO A 27 -49.79 3.01 20.11
N LEU A 28 -50.16 3.76 19.06
CA LEU A 28 -49.23 4.42 18.16
C LEU A 28 -48.37 5.35 19.01
N PHE A 29 -47.22 4.86 19.48
CA PHE A 29 -46.13 5.72 19.85
C PHE A 29 -45.70 6.42 18.56
N ALA A 30 -45.85 7.74 18.54
CA ALA A 30 -45.19 8.58 17.58
C ALA A 30 -43.70 8.21 17.61
N ALA A 31 -43.17 7.76 16.48
CA ALA A 31 -41.74 7.74 16.27
C ALA A 31 -41.29 9.20 16.42
N ASN A 32 -40.67 9.50 17.55
CA ASN A 32 -39.84 10.68 17.65
C ASN A 32 -38.67 10.37 16.71
N ASP A 33 -38.58 11.06 15.58
CA ASP A 33 -37.35 11.12 14.78
C ASP A 33 -36.29 11.82 15.64
N THR A 34 -35.74 11.08 16.61
CA THR A 34 -34.41 11.39 17.13
C THR A 34 -33.49 10.98 16.00
N GLY A 35 -33.02 11.97 15.22
CA GLY A 35 -32.00 11.75 14.20
C GLY A 35 -30.93 10.86 14.82
N ALA A 36 -30.73 9.68 14.25
CA ALA A 36 -29.87 8.66 14.84
C ALA A 36 -28.44 9.23 14.84
N VAL A 37 -28.01 9.72 15.99
CA VAL A 37 -26.66 10.21 16.19
C VAL A 37 -25.74 9.01 16.06
N LYS A 38 -24.80 9.07 15.11
CA LYS A 38 -23.80 8.02 14.95
C LYS A 38 -22.83 8.14 16.13
N THR A 39 -22.64 7.06 16.87
CA THR A 39 -21.66 7.02 17.96
C THR A 39 -20.49 6.13 17.58
N GLU A 40 -19.33 6.43 18.13
CA GLU A 40 -18.14 5.59 18.06
C GLU A 40 -17.57 5.41 19.47
N GLU A 41 -17.07 4.22 19.76
CA GLU A 41 -16.37 3.91 21.00
C GLU A 41 -14.86 4.00 20.77
N VAL A 42 -14.15 4.63 21.71
CA VAL A 42 -12.69 4.67 21.73
C VAL A 42 -12.17 3.26 22.06
N THR A 43 -11.44 2.67 21.13
CA THR A 43 -10.91 1.30 21.26
C THR A 43 -9.39 1.30 21.30
N GLU A 44 -8.81 0.34 22.03
CA GLU A 44 -7.36 0.15 22.03
C GLU A 44 -6.94 -0.58 20.77
N GLU A 45 -6.08 0.05 19.97
CA GLU A 45 -5.56 -0.54 18.74
C GLU A 45 -4.08 -0.19 18.56
N THR A 46 -3.43 -0.91 17.65
CA THR A 46 -2.07 -0.59 17.20
C THR A 46 -2.16 0.31 15.97
N ILE A 47 -1.49 1.45 16.01
CA ILE A 47 -1.35 2.34 14.85
C ILE A 47 0.09 2.24 14.37
N THR A 48 0.24 1.90 13.08
CA THR A 48 1.53 1.83 12.40
C THR A 48 1.50 2.79 11.23
N THR A 49 2.48 3.70 11.18
CA THR A 49 2.67 4.63 10.07
C THR A 49 3.83 4.18 9.21
N TYR A 50 3.76 4.50 7.92
CA TYR A 50 4.76 4.08 6.96
C TYR A 50 5.36 5.27 6.23
N ASN A 51 6.66 5.20 5.94
CA ASN A 51 7.26 5.97 4.85
C ASN A 51 7.13 5.16 3.56
N SER A 52 6.71 5.81 2.48
CA SER A 52 6.59 5.22 1.14
C SER A 52 7.70 5.75 0.24
N PHE A 53 8.40 4.82 -0.41
CA PHE A 53 9.45 5.08 -1.37
C PHE A 53 9.09 4.47 -2.72
N THR A 54 9.54 5.11 -3.79
CA THR A 54 9.37 4.57 -5.15
C THR A 54 10.68 3.97 -5.64
N GLY A 55 10.57 2.92 -6.44
CA GLY A 55 11.73 2.22 -6.97
C GLY A 55 11.43 1.38 -8.19
N THR A 56 12.44 0.63 -8.60
CA THR A 56 12.35 -0.34 -9.69
C THR A 56 13.07 -1.62 -9.34
N LEU A 57 12.57 -2.74 -9.86
CA LEU A 57 13.32 -4.00 -9.81
C LEU A 57 14.51 -3.94 -10.76
N THR A 58 15.68 -4.27 -10.24
CA THR A 58 16.93 -4.33 -10.99
C THR A 58 17.56 -5.71 -10.87
N PRO A 59 18.20 -6.22 -11.94
CA PRO A 59 19.06 -7.39 -11.84
C PRO A 59 20.20 -7.11 -10.86
N ASP A 60 20.52 -8.06 -9.98
CA ASP A 60 21.66 -7.93 -9.08
C ASP A 60 22.99 -7.92 -9.85
N SER A 61 23.10 -8.78 -10.88
CA SER A 61 24.32 -8.96 -11.65
C SER A 61 24.17 -8.53 -13.11
N ARG A 62 25.10 -7.69 -13.55
CA ARG A 62 25.22 -7.17 -14.91
C ARG A 62 26.68 -7.02 -15.28
N THR A 63 27.11 -7.77 -16.29
CA THR A 63 28.51 -7.80 -16.74
C THR A 63 28.63 -7.34 -18.18
N LEU A 64 29.38 -6.25 -18.39
CA LEU A 64 29.74 -5.79 -19.72
C LEU A 64 30.91 -6.60 -20.26
N VAL A 65 30.68 -7.31 -21.38
CA VAL A 65 31.73 -8.03 -22.10
C VAL A 65 32.30 -7.11 -23.17
N SER A 66 33.63 -6.94 -23.16
CA SER A 66 34.36 -6.10 -24.10
C SER A 66 35.48 -6.88 -24.78
N ALA A 67 35.91 -6.41 -25.96
CA ALA A 67 37.03 -6.98 -26.66
C ALA A 67 38.32 -6.82 -25.85
N GLU A 68 38.93 -7.94 -25.44
CA GLU A 68 40.16 -7.94 -24.63
C GLU A 68 41.40 -7.53 -25.44
N ARG A 69 41.30 -7.55 -26.77
CA ARG A 69 42.36 -7.21 -27.72
C ARG A 69 41.77 -6.80 -29.06
N SER A 70 42.58 -6.12 -29.88
CA SER A 70 42.20 -5.87 -31.27
C SER A 70 42.24 -7.17 -32.07
N ASP A 71 41.11 -7.54 -32.66
CA ASP A 71 40.99 -8.75 -33.48
C ASP A 71 39.82 -8.64 -34.46
N LEU A 72 39.79 -9.55 -35.43
CA LEU A 72 38.61 -9.81 -36.23
C LEU A 72 37.70 -10.77 -35.44
N PHE A 73 36.59 -10.27 -34.89
CA PHE A 73 35.65 -11.08 -34.13
C PHE A 73 34.37 -11.36 -34.92
N ASN A 74 33.91 -12.60 -34.85
CA ASN A 74 32.59 -13.03 -35.26
C ASN A 74 31.74 -13.30 -34.01
N ILE A 75 30.74 -12.44 -33.76
CA ILE A 75 29.81 -12.62 -32.63
C ILE A 75 28.82 -13.72 -33.00
N ILE A 76 28.72 -14.73 -32.13
CA ILE A 76 27.93 -15.95 -32.40
C ILE A 76 26.70 -16.07 -31.49
N VAL A 77 26.40 -15.04 -30.71
CA VAL A 77 25.25 -14.99 -29.81
C VAL A 77 24.34 -13.83 -30.16
N GLU A 78 23.06 -13.97 -29.82
CA GLU A 78 22.02 -12.99 -30.11
C GLU A 78 21.42 -12.42 -28.81
N GLU A 79 20.77 -11.26 -28.90
CA GLU A 79 20.01 -10.70 -27.79
C GLU A 79 18.91 -11.67 -27.33
N GLY A 80 18.77 -11.84 -26.02
CA GLY A 80 17.85 -12.79 -25.39
C GLY A 80 18.39 -14.22 -25.28
N GLN A 81 19.59 -14.51 -25.81
CA GLN A 81 20.20 -15.82 -25.66
C GLN A 81 20.68 -16.05 -24.21
N VAL A 82 20.34 -17.21 -23.65
CA VAL A 82 20.88 -17.67 -22.36
C VAL A 82 22.25 -18.31 -22.59
N VAL A 83 23.23 -17.90 -21.78
CA VAL A 83 24.62 -18.38 -21.81
C VAL A 83 25.07 -18.79 -20.41
N SER A 84 26.00 -19.73 -20.34
CA SER A 84 26.67 -20.16 -19.12
C SER A 84 28.06 -19.55 -19.03
N GLU A 85 28.61 -19.44 -17.82
CA GLU A 85 30.03 -19.11 -17.63
C GLU A 85 30.93 -20.03 -18.47
N GLY A 86 31.84 -19.43 -19.25
CA GLY A 86 32.77 -20.13 -20.14
C GLY A 86 32.25 -20.39 -21.56
N ASP A 87 30.97 -20.14 -21.86
CA ASP A 87 30.44 -20.26 -23.22
C ASP A 87 31.12 -19.28 -24.18
N VAL A 88 31.36 -19.71 -25.43
CA VAL A 88 31.94 -18.83 -26.45
C VAL A 88 30.89 -17.81 -26.91
N LEU A 89 31.20 -16.53 -26.73
CA LEU A 89 30.34 -15.41 -27.14
C LEU A 89 30.74 -14.85 -28.51
N ALA A 90 32.05 -14.84 -28.79
CA ALA A 90 32.58 -14.42 -30.09
C ALA A 90 33.84 -15.22 -30.43
N GLU A 91 33.96 -15.59 -31.70
CA GLU A 91 35.13 -16.27 -32.26
C GLU A 91 36.09 -15.23 -32.84
N GLY A 92 37.36 -15.28 -32.46
CA GLY A 92 38.38 -14.37 -32.98
C GLY A 92 39.55 -15.13 -33.61
N GLU A 93 40.23 -14.52 -34.59
CA GLU A 93 41.38 -15.15 -35.25
C GLU A 93 42.53 -15.48 -34.29
N GLN A 94 42.74 -14.65 -33.26
CA GLN A 94 43.78 -14.89 -32.25
C GLN A 94 43.20 -15.44 -30.93
N GLY A 95 41.93 -15.87 -30.92
CA GLY A 95 41.26 -16.53 -29.80
C GLY A 95 39.82 -16.05 -29.55
N ASN A 96 39.08 -16.80 -28.75
CA ASN A 96 37.65 -16.55 -28.49
C ASN A 96 37.43 -15.63 -27.29
N ILE A 97 36.29 -14.93 -27.29
CA ILE A 97 35.72 -14.26 -26.12
C ILE A 97 34.72 -15.21 -25.48
N ILE A 98 34.84 -15.42 -24.18
CA ILE A 98 33.97 -16.30 -23.40
C ILE A 98 33.08 -15.51 -22.43
N SER A 99 31.98 -16.12 -22.02
CA SER A 99 31.09 -15.52 -21.03
C SER A 99 31.75 -15.53 -19.65
N PRO A 100 31.87 -14.37 -18.98
CA PRO A 100 32.45 -14.31 -17.63
C PRO A 100 31.48 -14.79 -16.54
N ALA A 101 30.20 -14.93 -16.85
CA ALA A 101 29.16 -15.39 -15.93
C ALA A 101 28.02 -16.07 -16.69
N SER A 102 27.19 -16.81 -15.98
CA SER A 102 25.91 -17.30 -16.51
C SER A 102 24.89 -16.17 -16.53
N GLY A 103 23.97 -16.18 -17.51
CA GLY A 103 22.92 -15.17 -17.60
C GLY A 103 22.31 -15.10 -18.99
N THR A 104 21.63 -13.99 -19.27
CA THR A 104 21.02 -13.70 -20.57
C THR A 104 21.75 -12.54 -21.24
N VAL A 105 21.99 -12.65 -22.55
CA VAL A 105 22.52 -11.55 -23.36
C VAL A 105 21.45 -10.46 -23.45
N SER A 106 21.56 -9.40 -22.64
CA SER A 106 20.60 -8.29 -22.61
C SER A 106 20.69 -7.39 -23.84
N GLY A 107 21.79 -7.45 -24.59
CA GLY A 107 21.95 -6.71 -25.83
C GLY A 107 23.34 -6.86 -26.43
N VAL A 108 23.40 -6.93 -27.76
CA VAL A 108 24.65 -6.94 -28.53
C VAL A 108 24.93 -5.52 -29.01
N LYS A 109 26.07 -4.96 -28.58
CA LYS A 109 26.46 -3.55 -28.77
C LYS A 109 27.45 -3.34 -29.93
N ALA A 110 28.02 -4.41 -30.48
CA ALA A 110 28.95 -4.38 -31.60
C ALA A 110 28.54 -5.36 -32.70
N GLU A 111 28.94 -5.07 -33.95
CA GLU A 111 28.78 -6.00 -35.07
C GLU A 111 30.05 -6.82 -35.28
N SER A 112 29.92 -8.01 -35.89
CA SER A 112 31.06 -8.82 -36.29
C SER A 112 31.98 -8.05 -37.25
N GLY A 113 33.28 -8.07 -36.98
CA GLY A 113 34.25 -7.31 -37.75
C GLY A 113 35.55 -7.04 -37.00
N GLN A 114 36.34 -6.11 -37.53
CA GLN A 114 37.58 -5.68 -36.88
C GLN A 114 37.23 -4.77 -35.70
N LEU A 115 37.45 -5.28 -34.49
CA LEU A 115 37.18 -4.54 -33.26
C LEU A 115 38.49 -4.17 -32.57
N MET A 116 38.47 -3.09 -31.81
CA MET A 116 39.60 -2.61 -31.04
C MET A 116 39.52 -3.13 -29.61
N GLN A 117 40.66 -3.22 -28.94
CA GLN A 117 40.68 -3.48 -27.50
C GLN A 117 39.80 -2.46 -26.76
N GLY A 118 38.97 -2.95 -25.84
CA GLY A 118 38.04 -2.16 -25.04
C GLY A 118 36.71 -1.85 -25.74
N THR A 119 36.50 -2.29 -26.99
CA THR A 119 35.19 -2.14 -27.64
C THR A 119 34.14 -2.98 -26.89
N PRO A 120 33.05 -2.37 -26.39
CA PRO A 120 31.98 -3.11 -25.73
C PRO A 120 31.24 -3.99 -26.74
N LEU A 121 31.13 -5.28 -26.45
CA LEU A 121 30.54 -6.27 -27.34
C LEU A 121 29.08 -6.53 -27.00
N MET A 122 28.82 -6.84 -25.74
CA MET A 122 27.49 -7.22 -25.26
C MET A 122 27.42 -7.15 -23.74
N GLU A 123 26.25 -7.39 -23.19
CA GLU A 123 25.99 -7.34 -21.76
C GLU A 123 25.28 -8.61 -21.31
N ILE A 124 25.84 -9.28 -20.31
CA ILE A 124 25.27 -10.48 -19.70
C ILE A 124 24.60 -10.06 -18.41
N VAL A 125 23.32 -10.38 -18.27
CA VAL A 125 22.49 -9.99 -17.13
C VAL A 125 21.87 -11.23 -16.52
N ASP A 126 21.97 -11.34 -15.20
CA ASP A 126 21.27 -12.37 -14.46
C ASP A 126 19.88 -11.88 -14.03
N TYR A 127 18.82 -12.48 -14.57
CA TYR A 127 17.44 -12.13 -14.25
C TYR A 127 16.81 -13.04 -13.19
N THR A 128 17.54 -14.03 -12.66
CA THR A 128 17.00 -14.89 -11.59
C THR A 128 17.01 -14.18 -10.25
N ASP A 129 18.08 -13.43 -9.99
CA ASP A 129 18.27 -12.70 -8.75
C ASP A 129 17.97 -11.21 -8.98
N LEU A 130 16.77 -10.81 -8.55
CA LEU A 130 16.30 -9.44 -8.64
C LEU A 130 16.38 -8.76 -7.27
N GLU A 131 16.80 -7.51 -7.26
CA GLU A 131 16.76 -6.63 -6.10
C GLU A 131 15.87 -5.42 -6.39
N ALA A 132 15.36 -4.78 -5.35
CA ALA A 132 14.64 -3.52 -5.47
C ALA A 132 15.59 -2.34 -5.25
N SER A 133 15.68 -1.46 -6.24
CA SER A 133 16.40 -0.19 -6.13
C SER A 133 15.41 0.93 -5.83
N ILE A 134 15.41 1.43 -4.60
CA ILE A 134 14.48 2.47 -4.12
C ILE A 134 15.18 3.82 -3.94
N GLN A 135 14.41 4.90 -4.05
CA GLN A 135 14.88 6.27 -3.84
C GLN A 135 14.33 6.81 -2.51
N ILE A 136 15.24 7.18 -1.61
CA ILE A 136 14.92 7.73 -0.28
C ILE A 136 15.28 9.21 -0.27
N ASP A 137 14.31 10.08 -0.04
CA ASP A 137 14.56 11.53 0.09
C ASP A 137 15.47 11.83 1.30
N GLU A 138 16.32 12.86 1.20
CA GLU A 138 17.21 13.28 2.29
C GLU A 138 16.45 13.58 3.61
N SER A 139 15.20 14.04 3.52
CA SER A 139 14.36 14.30 4.70
C SER A 139 14.00 13.03 5.48
N ASP A 140 13.96 11.88 4.79
CA ASP A 140 13.46 10.62 5.32
C ASP A 140 14.58 9.63 5.67
N ILE A 141 15.81 9.90 5.23
CA ILE A 141 16.98 9.04 5.44
C ILE A 141 17.24 8.70 6.91
N GLY A 142 16.87 9.59 7.84
CA GLY A 142 17.04 9.39 9.28
C GLY A 142 16.10 8.34 9.89
N TYR A 143 15.09 7.89 9.16
CA TYR A 143 14.11 6.89 9.60
C TYR A 143 14.32 5.53 8.95
N VAL A 144 15.36 5.39 8.13
CA VAL A 144 15.66 4.17 7.39
C VAL A 144 17.03 3.65 7.80
N THR A 145 17.16 2.33 7.95
CA THR A 145 18.37 1.68 8.41
C THR A 145 18.67 0.45 7.57
N GLU A 146 19.95 0.19 7.31
CA GLU A 146 20.39 -1.09 6.76
C GLU A 146 19.97 -2.24 7.69
N GLY A 147 19.50 -3.34 7.10
CA GLY A 147 18.84 -4.44 7.80
C GLY A 147 17.39 -4.18 8.20
N GLY A 148 16.83 -3.02 7.85
CA GLY A 148 15.43 -2.69 8.09
C GLY A 148 14.50 -3.51 7.20
N SER A 149 13.38 -3.97 7.76
CA SER A 149 12.33 -4.65 7.00
C SER A 149 11.56 -3.68 6.12
N VAL A 150 11.21 -4.13 4.92
CA VAL A 150 10.47 -3.37 3.91
C VAL A 150 9.35 -4.23 3.36
N LEU A 151 8.17 -3.65 3.23
CA LEU A 151 7.07 -4.25 2.49
C LEU A 151 7.04 -3.69 1.08
N ILE A 152 7.17 -4.55 0.08
CA ILE A 152 7.26 -4.17 -1.33
C ILE A 152 5.94 -4.47 -2.02
N ARG A 153 5.41 -3.47 -2.72
CA ARG A 153 4.23 -3.55 -3.58
C ARG A 153 4.64 -3.31 -5.02
N ILE A 154 4.52 -4.31 -5.86
CA ILE A 154 4.86 -4.17 -7.28
C ILE A 154 3.62 -3.66 -8.02
N SER A 155 3.76 -2.58 -8.79
CA SER A 155 2.59 -1.89 -9.38
C SER A 155 1.75 -2.77 -10.32
N SER A 156 2.36 -3.83 -10.88
CA SER A 156 1.72 -4.78 -11.78
C SER A 156 1.20 -6.05 -11.11
N MET A 157 1.32 -6.17 -9.79
CA MET A 157 0.95 -7.35 -9.01
C MET A 157 0.02 -6.94 -7.85
N ASP A 158 -0.93 -7.81 -7.49
CA ASP A 158 -1.84 -7.58 -6.37
C ASP A 158 -1.29 -8.15 -5.04
N GLU A 159 -0.02 -8.54 -5.01
CA GLU A 159 0.63 -9.20 -3.89
C GLU A 159 1.72 -8.30 -3.27
N GLU A 160 1.85 -8.40 -1.95
CA GLU A 160 2.90 -7.74 -1.18
C GLU A 160 3.99 -8.75 -0.86
N VAL A 161 5.25 -8.33 -0.99
CA VAL A 161 6.41 -9.18 -0.73
C VAL A 161 7.30 -8.51 0.30
N ASN A 162 7.86 -9.30 1.21
CA ASN A 162 8.78 -8.79 2.20
C ASN A 162 10.19 -8.67 1.60
N GLY A 163 10.94 -7.73 2.13
CA GLY A 163 12.35 -7.57 1.83
C GLY A 163 13.11 -6.89 2.96
N GLU A 164 14.42 -6.82 2.79
CA GLU A 164 15.35 -6.24 3.76
C GLU A 164 16.29 -5.26 3.06
N ILE A 165 16.50 -4.09 3.67
CA ILE A 165 17.43 -3.09 3.11
C ILE A 165 18.86 -3.61 3.24
N SER A 166 19.44 -4.04 2.12
CA SER A 166 20.78 -4.60 2.07
C SER A 166 21.86 -3.52 2.13
N SER A 167 21.61 -2.36 1.51
CA SER A 167 22.54 -1.24 1.55
C SER A 167 21.88 0.10 1.23
N ILE A 168 22.45 1.17 1.78
CA ILE A 168 22.06 2.55 1.47
C ILE A 168 23.30 3.29 0.94
N ALA A 169 23.16 3.97 -0.20
CA ALA A 169 24.26 4.72 -0.78
C ALA A 169 24.76 5.82 0.17
N ASN A 170 26.07 6.01 0.25
CA ASN A 170 26.69 7.06 1.08
C ASN A 170 26.71 8.44 0.40
N GLU A 171 26.32 8.51 -0.87
CA GLU A 171 26.28 9.73 -1.67
C GLU A 171 24.87 9.96 -2.19
N ALA A 172 24.37 11.19 -2.00
CA ALA A 172 23.07 11.58 -2.52
C ALA A 172 23.17 11.98 -3.99
N VAL A 173 22.17 11.59 -4.77
CA VAL A 173 22.01 11.97 -6.17
C VAL A 173 21.10 13.21 -6.24
N THR A 174 21.47 14.18 -7.08
CA THR A 174 20.62 15.33 -7.40
C THR A 174 20.25 15.29 -8.87
N ASN A 175 18.99 15.55 -9.20
CA ASN A 175 18.51 15.52 -10.60
C ASN A 175 18.96 16.74 -11.44
N GLY A 176 20.12 17.33 -11.13
CA GLY A 176 20.72 18.43 -11.90
C GLY A 176 19.93 19.75 -11.92
N SER A 177 18.81 19.84 -11.18
CA SER A 177 18.03 21.05 -11.01
C SER A 177 18.32 21.69 -9.64
N PRO A 178 18.47 23.02 -9.54
CA PRO A 178 18.67 23.72 -8.26
C PRO A 178 17.55 23.51 -7.24
N SER A 179 16.38 23.04 -7.69
CA SER A 179 15.22 22.74 -6.86
C SER A 179 14.94 21.24 -6.72
N ALA A 180 15.77 20.37 -7.31
CA ALA A 180 15.61 18.93 -7.12
C ALA A 180 16.02 18.56 -5.71
N ARG A 181 15.16 17.78 -5.04
CA ARG A 181 15.50 17.18 -3.75
C ARG A 181 16.60 16.14 -3.99
N ALA A 182 17.57 16.12 -3.09
CA ALA A 182 18.58 15.08 -3.06
C ALA A 182 17.95 13.79 -2.53
N TYR A 183 18.29 12.67 -3.14
CA TYR A 183 17.85 11.35 -2.69
C TYR A 183 19.03 10.38 -2.63
N PHE A 184 18.91 9.40 -1.75
CA PHE A 184 19.84 8.28 -1.63
C PHE A 184 19.22 7.06 -2.31
N THR A 185 20.04 6.30 -3.02
CA THR A 185 19.61 5.01 -3.56
C THR A 185 19.84 3.94 -2.51
N ALA A 186 18.82 3.16 -2.19
CA ALA A 186 18.94 1.97 -1.36
C ALA A 186 18.61 0.71 -2.18
N LYS A 187 19.33 -0.37 -1.88
CA LYS A 187 19.07 -1.70 -2.41
C LYS A 187 18.31 -2.49 -1.36
N VAL A 188 17.31 -3.23 -1.82
CA VAL A 188 16.46 -4.08 -0.98
C VAL A 188 16.48 -5.49 -1.56
N GLU A 189 16.91 -6.44 -0.75
CA GLU A 189 16.84 -7.87 -1.05
C GLU A 189 15.39 -8.34 -0.85
N ILE A 190 14.87 -9.13 -1.79
CA ILE A 190 13.46 -9.53 -1.84
C ILE A 190 13.38 -11.03 -1.59
N ASP A 191 12.53 -11.45 -0.67
CA ASP A 191 12.44 -12.86 -0.25
C ASP A 191 11.95 -13.78 -1.38
N GLU A 192 11.02 -13.29 -2.21
CA GLU A 192 10.39 -14.06 -3.30
C GLU A 192 10.32 -13.20 -4.57
N THR A 193 10.84 -13.71 -5.70
CA THR A 193 10.90 -12.97 -6.98
C THR A 193 10.08 -13.61 -8.10
N ASP A 194 9.15 -14.51 -7.76
CA ASP A 194 8.35 -15.25 -8.75
C ASP A 194 7.52 -14.32 -9.65
N ASN A 195 7.58 -14.58 -10.96
CA ASN A 195 6.91 -13.79 -12.01
C ASN A 195 7.30 -12.30 -12.08
N MET A 196 8.29 -11.88 -11.30
CA MET A 196 8.82 -10.53 -11.35
C MET A 196 9.73 -10.35 -12.56
N ARG A 197 9.80 -9.12 -13.07
CA ARG A 197 10.69 -8.76 -14.17
C ARG A 197 11.47 -7.51 -13.82
N ALA A 198 12.75 -7.51 -14.19
CA ALA A 198 13.56 -6.31 -14.16
C ALA A 198 12.86 -5.15 -14.90
N GLY A 199 12.93 -3.96 -14.32
CA GLY A 199 12.30 -2.74 -14.81
C GLY A 199 10.86 -2.52 -14.34
N MET A 200 10.22 -3.46 -13.66
CA MET A 200 8.94 -3.21 -13.00
C MET A 200 9.09 -2.13 -11.93
N THR A 201 8.08 -1.25 -11.83
CA THR A 201 8.01 -0.24 -10.77
C THR A 201 7.42 -0.84 -9.50
N LEU A 202 7.89 -0.34 -8.38
CA LEU A 202 7.44 -0.77 -7.06
C LEU A 202 7.31 0.41 -6.10
N GLU A 203 6.47 0.21 -5.11
CA GLU A 203 6.37 1.01 -3.89
C GLU A 203 6.97 0.19 -2.74
N ALA A 204 7.85 0.80 -1.96
CA ALA A 204 8.49 0.22 -0.80
C ALA A 204 8.02 0.96 0.45
N LEU A 205 7.41 0.22 1.37
CA LEU A 205 6.87 0.73 2.62
C LEU A 205 7.78 0.31 3.77
N THR A 206 8.22 1.29 4.55
CA THR A 206 9.00 1.08 5.77
C THR A 206 8.22 1.61 6.96
N VAL A 207 8.22 0.89 8.08
CA VAL A 207 7.57 1.35 9.30
C VAL A 207 8.32 2.59 9.81
N ARG A 208 7.59 3.69 9.97
CA ARG A 208 8.12 4.95 10.48
C ARG A 208 7.95 5.04 12.00
N GLU A 209 6.72 4.88 12.46
CA GLU A 209 6.34 4.91 13.87
C GLU A 209 5.25 3.89 14.12
N GLU A 210 5.34 3.18 15.24
CA GLU A 210 4.34 2.23 15.70
C GLU A 210 4.04 2.48 17.18
N VAL A 211 2.76 2.52 17.51
CA VAL A 211 2.27 2.58 18.89
C VAL A 211 1.25 1.47 19.08
N THR A 212 1.47 0.64 20.10
CA THR A 212 0.63 -0.54 20.40
C THR A 212 -0.29 -0.27 21.57
N ASP A 213 -1.50 -0.84 21.54
CA ASP A 213 -2.49 -0.79 22.63
C ASP A 213 -2.79 0.65 23.11
N VAL A 214 -3.02 1.57 22.17
CA VAL A 214 -3.33 2.97 22.47
C VAL A 214 -4.80 3.28 22.18
N PRO A 215 -5.44 4.23 22.90
CA PRO A 215 -6.79 4.67 22.58
C PRO A 215 -6.83 5.28 21.18
N THR A 216 -7.73 4.80 20.33
CA THR A 216 -7.88 5.27 18.95
C THR A 216 -9.30 5.69 18.65
N LEU A 217 -9.43 6.60 17.69
CA LEU A 217 -10.70 7.02 17.13
C LEU A 217 -10.59 7.19 15.62
N SER A 218 -11.69 6.99 14.88
CA SER A 218 -11.77 7.41 13.49
C SER A 218 -11.60 8.92 13.36
N LEU A 219 -10.99 9.36 12.27
CA LEU A 219 -10.88 10.78 11.93
C LEU A 219 -12.26 11.44 11.75
N ASP A 220 -13.29 10.67 11.36
CA ASP A 220 -14.66 11.18 11.18
C ASP A 220 -15.25 11.79 12.45
N GLY A 221 -14.83 11.33 13.64
CA GLY A 221 -15.35 11.80 14.91
C GLY A 221 -14.66 13.05 15.46
N ILE A 222 -13.66 13.58 14.77
CA ILE A 222 -12.81 14.67 15.26
C ILE A 222 -13.14 15.95 14.52
N GLU A 223 -13.49 16.98 15.28
CA GLU A 223 -13.73 18.32 14.80
C GLU A 223 -12.65 19.29 15.30
N TYR A 224 -12.52 20.42 14.60
CA TYR A 224 -11.58 21.48 14.95
C TYR A 224 -12.35 22.76 15.20
N ASP A 225 -11.97 23.50 16.24
CA ASP A 225 -12.55 24.81 16.51
C ASP A 225 -11.88 25.91 15.66
N ASP A 226 -12.31 27.16 15.85
CA ASP A 226 -11.76 28.32 15.14
C ASP A 226 -10.26 28.56 15.39
N GLN A 227 -9.65 27.85 16.34
CA GLN A 227 -8.23 27.92 16.70
C GLN A 227 -7.45 26.66 16.28
N ASP A 228 -8.02 25.81 15.42
CA ASP A 228 -7.47 24.51 15.01
C ASP A 228 -7.20 23.55 16.19
N GLN A 229 -7.93 23.68 17.31
CA GLN A 229 -7.84 22.72 18.41
C GLN A 229 -8.79 21.53 18.19
N PRO A 230 -8.29 20.28 18.21
CA PRO A 230 -9.13 19.12 18.00
C PRO A 230 -10.02 18.83 19.22
N PHE A 231 -11.28 18.54 18.96
CA PHE A 231 -12.27 18.15 19.95
C PHE A 231 -13.23 17.08 19.40
N VAL A 232 -13.91 16.39 20.30
CA VAL A 232 -14.99 15.44 20.00
C VAL A 232 -16.27 15.86 20.72
N TRP A 233 -17.41 15.40 20.23
CA TRP A 233 -18.69 15.54 20.93
C TRP A 233 -18.93 14.33 21.83
N ILE A 234 -19.41 14.58 23.05
CA ILE A 234 -19.79 13.54 24.00
C ILE A 234 -21.19 13.82 24.50
N GLU A 235 -22.02 12.79 24.51
CA GLU A 235 -23.39 12.86 25.03
C GLU A 235 -23.37 12.89 26.56
N ASN A 236 -23.92 13.96 27.15
CA ASN A 236 -24.09 14.10 28.60
C ASN A 236 -25.58 14.07 28.97
N GLY A 237 -26.24 12.93 28.69
CA GLY A 237 -27.62 12.69 29.13
C GLY A 237 -28.60 13.83 28.78
N GLU A 238 -29.29 14.39 29.79
CA GLU A 238 -30.30 15.45 29.59
C GLU A 238 -29.73 16.82 29.14
N GLU A 239 -28.40 17.02 29.17
CA GLU A 239 -27.74 18.29 28.82
C GLU A 239 -27.23 18.38 27.37
N GLY A 240 -27.46 17.34 26.55
CA GLY A 240 -27.08 17.34 25.14
C GLY A 240 -25.59 17.03 24.89
N LEU A 241 -25.06 17.54 23.78
CA LEU A 241 -23.66 17.30 23.35
C LEU A 241 -22.71 18.31 24.00
N THR A 242 -21.62 17.80 24.59
CA THR A 242 -20.54 18.63 25.16
C THR A 242 -19.25 18.43 24.36
N LYS A 243 -18.53 19.52 24.08
CA LYS A 243 -17.20 19.46 23.49
C LYS A 243 -16.19 18.94 24.49
N ARG A 244 -15.41 17.94 24.10
CA ARG A 244 -14.21 17.51 24.84
C ARG A 244 -12.98 17.70 23.95
N TYR A 245 -12.11 18.59 24.37
CA TYR A 245 -10.81 18.78 23.72
C TYR A 245 -9.91 17.58 23.95
N ILE A 246 -9.19 17.20 22.91
CA ILE A 246 -8.30 16.04 22.89
C ILE A 246 -6.93 16.43 22.35
N LYS A 247 -5.93 15.58 22.56
CA LYS A 247 -4.65 15.67 21.85
C LYS A 247 -4.46 14.43 21.00
N LEU A 248 -4.02 14.68 19.78
CA LEU A 248 -3.80 13.64 18.78
C LEU A 248 -2.32 13.24 18.78
N GLY A 249 -2.08 11.96 18.53
CA GLY A 249 -0.76 11.38 18.28
C GLY A 249 -0.61 11.04 16.80
N ILE A 250 -0.04 9.86 16.52
CA ILE A 250 0.14 9.39 15.14
C ILE A 250 -1.18 8.91 14.52
N THR A 251 -1.25 8.93 13.19
CA THR A 251 -2.41 8.48 12.42
C THR A 251 -1.98 7.66 11.23
N ASP A 252 -2.69 6.58 10.94
CA ASP A 252 -2.53 5.75 9.74
C ASP A 252 -3.41 6.23 8.56
N GLY A 253 -4.10 7.36 8.73
CA GLY A 253 -5.03 7.92 7.75
C GLY A 253 -6.46 7.40 7.83
N LEU A 254 -6.73 6.37 8.63
CA LEU A 254 -8.08 5.89 8.94
C LEU A 254 -8.46 6.23 10.38
N ARG A 255 -7.51 6.01 11.29
CA ARG A 255 -7.65 6.20 12.73
C ARG A 255 -6.50 7.02 13.25
N VAL A 256 -6.70 7.62 14.41
CA VAL A 256 -5.71 8.46 15.07
C VAL A 256 -5.60 8.09 16.54
N GLN A 257 -4.37 8.11 17.02
CA GLN A 257 -4.06 7.92 18.42
C GLN A 257 -4.57 9.12 19.24
N ILE A 258 -5.23 8.85 20.36
CA ILE A 258 -5.56 9.88 21.34
C ILE A 258 -4.54 9.82 22.48
N THR A 259 -3.76 10.89 22.64
CA THR A 259 -2.72 11.00 23.67
C THR A 259 -3.24 11.63 24.96
N GLU A 260 -4.24 12.51 24.87
CA GLU A 260 -4.91 13.12 26.03
C GLU A 260 -6.40 13.37 25.73
N GLY A 261 -7.22 13.36 26.78
CA GLY A 261 -8.63 13.78 26.75
C GLY A 261 -9.65 12.65 26.63
N LEU A 262 -9.28 11.48 26.10
CA LEU A 262 -10.13 10.29 26.08
C LEU A 262 -9.37 9.05 26.56
N VAL A 263 -10.11 8.06 27.00
CA VAL A 263 -9.63 6.72 27.34
C VAL A 263 -10.45 5.66 26.61
N SER A 264 -9.95 4.43 26.56
CA SER A 264 -10.72 3.33 25.96
C SER A 264 -12.06 3.12 26.68
N GLY A 265 -13.10 2.85 25.89
CA GLY A 265 -14.49 2.72 26.34
C GLY A 265 -15.26 4.03 26.39
N ASP A 266 -14.61 5.20 26.22
CA ASP A 266 -15.33 6.46 26.05
C ASP A 266 -16.15 6.41 24.75
N GLN A 267 -17.41 6.86 24.80
CA GLN A 267 -18.26 7.00 23.63
C GLN A 267 -18.28 8.46 23.17
N ILE A 268 -18.05 8.64 21.87
CA ILE A 268 -18.14 9.93 21.20
C ILE A 268 -19.25 9.91 20.16
N VAL A 269 -19.73 11.10 19.85
CA VAL A 269 -20.75 11.36 18.86
C VAL A 269 -20.09 11.88 17.59
N ILE A 270 -20.39 11.23 16.48
CA ILE A 270 -20.02 11.64 15.13
C ILE A 270 -21.22 12.36 14.55
N GLU A 271 -21.10 13.66 14.32
CA GLU A 271 -22.09 14.38 13.54
C GLU A 271 -21.96 13.95 12.07
N GLU A 272 -23.03 13.39 11.49
CA GLU A 272 -23.07 13.20 10.04
C GLU A 272 -23.09 14.59 9.39
N ASN A 273 -21.94 15.00 8.84
CA ASN A 273 -21.87 16.11 7.90
C ASN A 273 -22.61 15.71 6.62
N ASN A 274 -23.95 15.80 6.63
CA ASN A 274 -24.73 15.83 5.42
C ASN A 274 -24.34 17.11 4.66
N ALA A 275 -23.47 16.96 3.66
CA ALA A 275 -23.03 18.01 2.75
C ALA A 275 -24.17 18.52 1.82
N ASP A 276 -25.42 18.45 2.25
CA ASP A 276 -26.59 18.98 1.56
C ASP A 276 -27.64 19.42 2.58
N GLY A 277 -27.62 20.72 2.92
CA GLY A 277 -28.66 21.35 3.74
C GLY A 277 -28.14 22.00 5.02
N GLY A 278 -27.65 23.23 4.91
CA GLY A 278 -27.26 24.06 6.04
C GLY A 278 -28.36 24.15 7.09
N PHE A 279 -28.06 23.64 8.28
CA PHE A 279 -28.87 23.85 9.47
C PHE A 279 -28.23 24.98 10.28
N ALA A 280 -28.89 26.14 10.30
CA ALA A 280 -28.55 27.20 11.23
C ALA A 280 -28.95 26.74 12.65
N PRO A 281 -28.08 26.88 13.66
CA PRO A 281 -28.45 26.54 15.03
C PRO A 281 -29.65 27.39 15.49
N PRO A 282 -30.54 26.84 16.34
CA PRO A 282 -31.73 27.55 16.79
C PRO A 282 -31.31 28.81 17.56
N MET A 283 -31.72 29.98 17.05
CA MET A 283 -31.54 31.24 17.75
C MET A 283 -32.24 31.18 19.11
N MET A 284 -31.47 31.39 20.16
CA MET A 284 -31.93 31.53 21.54
C MET A 284 -33.01 32.63 21.59
N GLY A 285 -34.21 32.23 22.01
CA GLY A 285 -35.34 33.14 22.16
C GLY A 285 -35.03 34.25 23.16
N GLY A 286 -34.96 35.49 22.68
CA GLY A 286 -34.92 36.68 23.50
C GLY A 286 -36.26 36.87 24.23
N GLY A 287 -36.32 36.42 25.48
CA GLY A 287 -37.34 36.84 26.45
C GLY A 287 -37.00 38.24 26.95
N GLY A 288 -37.94 39.17 26.79
CA GLY A 288 -37.73 40.60 27.00
C GLY A 288 -37.84 41.11 28.43
N GLN A 289 -37.63 42.43 28.52
CA GLN A 289 -38.41 43.40 29.30
C GLN A 289 -38.42 44.72 28.53
#